data_AF-A0A961A1E2-F1
#
_entry.id   AF-A0A961A1E2-F1
#
_cell.length_a   1.000
_cell.length_b   1.000
_cell.length_c   1.000
_cell.angle_alpha   90.00
_cell.angle_beta   90.00
_cell.angle_gamma   90.00
#
_symmetry.space_group_name_H-M   'P 1'
#
loop_
_entity.id
_entity.type
_entity.pdbx_description
1 polymer ?
#
loop_
_entity_poly.entity_id
_entity_poly.type
_entity_poly.pdbx_seq_one_letter_code
_entity_poly.pdbx_strand_id
1 'polypeptide(L)'
;IKEKQELTRDLFVSGTQEALEYFFSGVEKPFRFMLGYAGWGPGQLEKEMQEGSWLALPVESKYVFWQESHQIWSKVFEDLGIDPYQMAQGSGLH
;
A
#
# COMPACT_ATOMS: atom_id res chain seq x y z
N ILE A 1 6.12 -16.87 12.39
CA ILE A 1 5.65 -15.59 12.96
C ILE A 1 4.38 -15.86 13.76
N LYS A 2 4.43 -15.75 15.10
CA LYS A 2 3.29 -16.05 15.98
C LYS A 2 2.28 -14.90 16.02
N GLU A 3 2.78 -13.69 16.14
CA GLU A 3 1.98 -12.47 16.13
C GLU A 3 2.01 -11.85 14.73
N LYS A 4 0.89 -11.96 14.02
CA LYS A 4 0.67 -11.30 12.74
C LYS A 4 -0.81 -10.94 12.63
N GLN A 5 -1.09 -9.82 12.00
CA GLN A 5 -2.45 -9.40 11.65
C GLN A 5 -2.66 -9.59 10.15
N GLU A 6 -3.78 -10.19 9.77
CA GLU A 6 -4.21 -10.23 8.38
C GLU A 6 -4.81 -8.88 7.98
N LEU A 7 -4.35 -8.34 6.86
CA LEU A 7 -4.86 -7.10 6.28
C LEU A 7 -5.90 -7.38 5.19
N THR A 8 -5.59 -8.34 4.32
CA THR A 8 -6.47 -8.89 3.27
C THR A 8 -5.97 -10.28 2.90
N ARG A 9 -6.66 -10.96 1.97
CA ARG A 9 -6.34 -12.33 1.50
C ARG A 9 -4.84 -12.52 1.29
N ASP A 10 -4.25 -13.38 2.12
CA ASP A 10 -2.84 -13.75 2.09
C ASP A 10 -1.83 -12.58 2.26
N LEU A 11 -2.29 -11.43 2.79
CA LEU A 11 -1.45 -10.29 3.15
C LEU A 11 -1.47 -10.07 4.65
N PHE A 12 -0.28 -10.10 5.26
CA PHE A 12 -0.12 -9.99 6.71
C PHE A 12 0.88 -8.89 7.07
N VAL A 13 0.69 -8.29 8.24
CA VAL A 13 1.64 -7.36 8.87
C VAL A 13 2.05 -7.87 10.26
N SER A 14 3.30 -7.63 10.63
CA SER A 14 3.83 -7.91 11.96
C SER A 14 4.88 -6.88 12.33
N GLY A 15 4.89 -6.46 13.60
CA GLY A 15 5.86 -5.53 14.17
C GLY A 15 6.85 -6.20 15.13
N THR A 16 6.92 -7.53 15.17
CA THR A 16 7.72 -8.27 16.15
C THR A 16 9.13 -8.54 15.68
N GLN A 17 10.06 -8.66 16.65
CA GLN A 17 11.44 -9.09 16.36
C GLN A 17 11.47 -10.47 15.68
N GLU A 18 10.57 -11.38 16.05
CA GLU A 18 10.44 -12.72 15.46
C GLU A 18 10.15 -12.67 13.95
N ALA A 19 9.36 -11.69 13.49
CA ALA A 19 9.09 -11.51 12.06
C ALA A 19 10.34 -11.06 11.31
N LEU A 20 11.17 -10.24 11.94
CA LEU A 20 12.43 -9.77 11.39
C LEU A 20 13.49 -10.90 11.35
N GLU A 21 13.60 -11.69 12.42
CA GLU A 21 14.47 -12.88 12.45
C GLU A 21 14.04 -13.91 11.40
N TYR A 22 12.73 -14.11 11.23
CA TYR A 22 12.20 -14.94 10.17
C TYR A 22 12.63 -14.42 8.80
N PHE A 23 12.51 -13.11 8.52
CA PHE A 23 12.99 -12.54 7.26
C PHE A 23 14.48 -12.84 7.01
N PHE A 24 15.34 -12.66 8.02
CA PHE A 24 16.78 -12.90 7.89
C PHE A 24 17.17 -14.38 7.78
N SER A 25 16.28 -15.32 8.09
CA SER A 25 16.57 -16.76 7.95
C SER A 25 16.53 -17.26 6.50
N GLY A 26 16.24 -16.39 5.53
CA GLY A 26 16.27 -16.71 4.10
C GLY A 26 14.94 -17.23 3.56
N VAL A 27 13.82 -16.65 3.99
CA VAL A 27 12.49 -17.07 3.53
C VAL A 27 12.32 -16.86 2.02
N GLU A 28 11.71 -17.83 1.35
CA GLU A 28 11.37 -17.73 -0.09
C GLU A 28 10.06 -16.97 -0.36
N LYS A 29 9.24 -16.73 0.67
CA LYS A 29 7.96 -16.02 0.51
C LYS A 29 8.18 -14.51 0.36
N PRO A 30 7.36 -13.81 -0.45
CA PRO A 30 7.43 -12.36 -0.57
C PRO A 30 7.35 -11.68 0.80
N PHE A 31 8.32 -10.82 1.09
CA PHE A 31 8.41 -10.09 2.34
C PHE A 31 8.84 -8.64 2.03
N ARG A 32 8.25 -7.67 2.74
CA ARG A 32 8.61 -6.26 2.63
C ARG A 32 8.85 -5.70 4.02
N PHE A 33 10.04 -5.18 4.25
CA PHE A 33 10.37 -4.44 5.45
C PHE A 33 10.01 -2.96 5.26
N MET A 34 9.39 -2.37 6.28
CA MET A 34 8.98 -0.96 6.28
C MET A 34 9.37 -0.35 7.62
N LEU A 35 9.83 0.91 7.59
CA LEU A 35 10.14 1.68 8.78
C LEU A 35 9.34 2.98 8.75
N GLY A 36 8.57 3.22 9.82
CA GLY A 36 7.61 4.32 9.88
C GLY A 36 6.25 3.95 9.29
N TYR A 37 5.31 4.88 9.41
CA TYR A 37 3.95 4.75 8.91
C TYR A 37 3.36 6.12 8.60
N ALA A 38 2.38 6.17 7.69
CA ALA A 38 1.51 7.32 7.53
C ALA A 38 0.39 7.23 8.56
N GLY A 39 0.13 8.33 9.27
CA GLY A 39 -0.93 8.44 10.26
C GLY A 39 -1.80 9.64 9.96
N TRP A 40 -3.09 9.49 10.24
CA TRP A 40 -4.08 10.54 10.08
C TRP A 40 -4.61 10.96 11.45
N GLY A 41 -4.81 12.26 11.63
CA GLY A 41 -5.57 12.78 12.74
C GLY A 41 -7.07 12.42 12.62
N PRO A 42 -7.86 12.60 13.69
CA PRO A 42 -9.29 12.31 13.65
C PRO A 42 -10.01 13.06 12.52
N GLY A 43 -10.70 12.33 11.64
CA GLY A 43 -11.46 12.90 10.51
C GLY A 43 -10.62 13.41 9.34
N GLN A 44 -9.27 13.33 9.42
CA GLN A 44 -8.39 13.90 8.40
C GLN A 44 -8.48 13.12 7.09
N LEU A 45 -8.42 11.79 7.15
CA LEU A 45 -8.48 10.95 5.95
C LEU A 45 -9.80 11.14 5.20
N GLU A 46 -10.91 11.18 5.92
CA GLU A 46 -12.25 11.36 5.34
C GLU A 46 -12.36 12.71 4.63
N LYS A 47 -11.81 13.76 5.23
CA LYS A 47 -11.75 15.09 4.60
C LYS A 47 -10.90 15.07 3.34
N GLU A 48 -9.70 14.49 3.40
CA GLU A 48 -8.80 14.42 2.25
C GLU A 48 -9.40 13.59 1.10
N MET A 49 -10.15 12.53 1.41
CA MET A 49 -10.91 11.78 0.40
C MET A 49 -12.03 12.61 -0.24
N GLN A 50 -12.77 13.41 0.55
CA GLN A 50 -13.82 14.30 0.02
C GLN A 50 -13.27 15.43 -0.86
N GLU A 51 -12.06 15.90 -0.57
CA GLU A 51 -11.36 16.91 -1.36
C GLU A 51 -10.75 16.35 -2.65
N GLY A 52 -10.79 15.02 -2.85
CA GLY A 52 -10.23 14.36 -4.02
C GLY A 52 -8.72 14.14 -3.94
N SER A 53 -8.11 14.31 -2.77
CA SER A 53 -6.67 14.15 -2.54
C SER A 53 -6.21 12.69 -2.56
N TRP A 54 -7.14 11.74 -2.33
CA TRP A 54 -6.86 10.31 -2.34
C TRP A 54 -7.80 9.53 -3.25
N LEU A 55 -7.23 8.60 -4.02
CA LEU A 55 -7.95 7.56 -4.70
C LEU A 55 -7.82 6.24 -3.92
N ALA A 56 -8.95 5.71 -3.44
CA ALA A 56 -8.98 4.44 -2.73
C ALA A 56 -9.29 3.28 -3.68
N LEU A 57 -8.52 2.19 -3.56
CA LEU A 57 -8.59 1.03 -4.43
C LEU A 57 -8.55 -0.25 -3.58
N PRO A 58 -9.18 -1.35 -4.03
CA PRO A 58 -9.00 -2.64 -3.38
C PRO A 58 -7.51 -3.01 -3.31
N VAL A 59 -7.07 -3.45 -2.13
CA VAL A 59 -5.68 -3.90 -1.95
C VAL A 59 -5.48 -5.25 -2.64
N GLU A 60 -4.50 -5.31 -3.55
CA GLU A 60 -3.99 -6.55 -4.12
C GLU A 60 -2.53 -6.76 -3.71
N SER A 61 -2.22 -7.94 -3.18
CA SER A 61 -0.86 -8.29 -2.71
C SER A 61 0.21 -8.11 -3.80
N LYS A 62 -0.18 -8.23 -5.08
CA LYS A 62 0.70 -8.01 -6.24
C LYS A 62 1.30 -6.59 -6.27
N TYR A 63 0.54 -5.58 -5.87
CA TYR A 63 1.03 -4.19 -5.83
C TYR A 63 1.94 -3.95 -4.63
N VAL A 64 1.64 -4.59 -3.48
CA VAL A 64 2.45 -4.47 -2.25
C VAL A 64 3.83 -5.09 -2.43
N PHE A 65 3.92 -6.24 -3.11
CA PHE A 65 5.19 -6.96 -3.32
C PHE A 65 5.84 -6.68 -4.68
N TRP A 66 5.36 -5.66 -5.41
CA TRP A 66 5.92 -5.29 -6.70
C TRP A 66 7.40 -4.90 -6.58
N GLN A 67 8.26 -5.48 -7.41
CA GLN A 67 9.72 -5.30 -7.33
C GLN A 67 10.16 -3.93 -7.84
N GLU A 68 9.66 -3.53 -9.00
CA GLU A 68 10.00 -2.25 -9.64
C GLU A 68 9.15 -1.12 -9.07
N SER A 69 9.52 -0.61 -7.90
CA SER A 69 8.74 0.41 -7.17
C SER A 69 8.38 1.62 -8.01
N HIS A 70 9.25 2.02 -8.94
CA HIS A 70 9.05 3.12 -9.88
C HIS A 70 7.91 2.89 -10.89
N GLN A 71 7.46 1.64 -11.07
CA GLN A 71 6.39 1.26 -11.99
C GLN A 71 5.05 1.02 -11.31
N ILE A 72 4.99 1.04 -9.97
CA ILE A 72 3.76 0.72 -9.23
C ILE A 72 2.62 1.63 -9.68
N TRP A 73 2.85 2.94 -9.76
CA TRP A 73 1.82 3.91 -10.14
C TRP A 73 1.31 3.69 -11.56
N SER A 74 2.21 3.54 -12.54
CA SER A 74 1.80 3.32 -13.93
C SER A 74 1.02 2.01 -14.08
N LYS A 75 1.43 0.96 -13.37
CA LYS A 75 0.76 -0.34 -13.40
C LYS A 75 -0.61 -0.33 -12.73
N VAL A 76 -0.73 0.33 -11.58
CA VAL A 76 -2.03 0.50 -10.91
C VAL A 76 -2.99 1.28 -11.79
N PHE A 77 -2.56 2.37 -12.42
CA PHE A 77 -3.43 3.14 -13.32
C PHE A 77 -3.82 2.37 -14.58
N GLU A 78 -2.88 1.63 -15.18
CA GLU A 78 -3.13 0.74 -16.33
C GLU A 78 -4.16 -0.34 -15.97
N ASP A 79 -3.98 -1.03 -14.84
CA ASP A 79 -4.87 -2.10 -14.38
C ASP A 79 -6.30 -1.61 -14.10
N LEU A 80 -6.46 -0.34 -13.74
CA LEU A 80 -7.76 0.29 -13.48
C LEU A 80 -8.40 0.93 -14.71
N GLY A 81 -7.67 1.03 -15.82
CA GLY A 81 -8.12 1.76 -17.00
C GLY A 81 -8.29 3.26 -16.76
N ILE A 82 -7.53 3.83 -15.81
CA ILE A 82 -7.61 5.25 -15.45
C ILE A 82 -6.45 5.99 -16.12
N ASP A 83 -6.76 7.06 -16.84
CA ASP A 83 -5.74 8.00 -17.32
C ASP A 83 -5.41 9.02 -16.22
N PRO A 84 -4.20 9.00 -15.63
CA PRO A 84 -3.82 9.94 -14.59
C PRO A 84 -3.88 11.40 -15.04
N TYR A 85 -3.72 11.69 -16.34
CA TYR A 85 -3.84 13.05 -16.88
C TYR A 85 -5.28 13.56 -16.89
N GLN A 86 -6.27 12.67 -17.00
CA GLN A 86 -7.68 13.03 -16.89
C GLN A 86 -8.08 13.32 -15.44
N MET A 87 -7.45 12.63 -14.48
CA MET A 87 -7.66 12.90 -13.05
C MET A 87 -7.05 14.23 -12.61
N ALA A 88 -5.87 14.60 -13.13
CA ALA A 88 -5.20 15.85 -12.77
C ALA A 88 -5.98 17.12 -13.16
N GLN A 89 -6.99 17.01 -14.03
CA GLN A 89 -7.86 18.12 -14.42
C GLN A 89 -9.19 18.18 -13.65
N GLY A 90 -9.50 17.15 -12.86
CA GLY A 90 -10.57 17.19 -11.87
C GLY A 90 -10.01 17.68 -10.54
N SER A 91 -10.53 18.79 -10.03
CA SER A 91 -10.25 19.36 -8.71
C SER A 91 -9.94 18.29 -7.64
N GLY A 92 -8.68 18.23 -7.16
CA GLY A 92 -8.30 17.38 -6.04
C GLY A 92 -6.82 17.01 -5.87
N LEU A 93 -5.95 17.21 -6.87
CA LEU A 93 -4.52 16.94 -6.73
C LEU A 93 -3.73 18.27 -6.60
N HIS A 94 -3.53 18.71 -5.37
CA HIS A 94 -2.50 19.70 -5.02
C HIS A 94 -1.18 19.01 -4.68
#